data_AF-A0A1Z9DZ92-F1
#
_entry.id   AF-A0A1Z9DZ92-F1
#
_cell.length_a   1.000
_cell.length_b   1.000
_cell.length_c   1.000
_cell.angle_alpha   90.00
_cell.angle_beta   90.00
_cell.angle_gamma   90.00
#
_symmetry.space_group_name_H-M   'P 1'
#
loop_
_entity.id
_entity.type
_entity.pdbx_description
1 polymer ?
#
loop_
_entity_poly.entity_id
_entity_poly.type
_entity_poly.pdbx_seq_one_letter_code
_entity_poly.pdbx_strand_id
1 'polypeptide(L)'
;MIVRQQWRYFFKRIKVTKHNTLTYHDVPYYEDVSGVFAHFSDLPWAIFLDSGRPVSQLGRYDIFSAYPEKTFLCKDKKTLIETAGHQQV
;
A
#
# COMPACT_ATOMS: atom_id res chain seq x y z
N MET A 1 -23.82 -42.44 20.12
CA MET A 1 -23.28 -42.14 18.78
C MET A 1 -24.28 -41.21 18.09
N ILE A 2 -23.79 -40.23 17.32
CA ILE A 2 -24.47 -39.06 16.70
C ILE A 2 -24.17 -37.74 17.43
N VAL A 3 -23.72 -36.81 16.61
CA VAL A 3 -22.61 -35.87 16.83
C VAL A 3 -23.10 -34.51 17.33
N ARG A 4 -22.29 -33.94 18.23
CA ARG A 4 -22.40 -32.61 18.81
C ARG A 4 -22.34 -31.52 17.73
N GLN A 5 -23.43 -30.76 17.65
CA GLN A 5 -23.46 -29.31 17.86
C GLN A 5 -22.43 -28.44 17.12
N GLN A 6 -22.96 -27.54 16.28
CA GLN A 6 -22.59 -26.13 16.21
C GLN A 6 -21.21 -25.79 15.58
N TRP A 7 -21.16 -25.74 14.25
CA TRP A 7 -20.22 -24.83 13.56
C TRP A 7 -21.00 -23.74 12.85
N ARG A 8 -21.45 -22.78 13.66
CA ARG A 8 -22.13 -21.56 13.29
C ARG A 8 -21.09 -20.46 13.14
N TYR A 9 -20.25 -20.52 12.10
CA TYR A 9 -19.44 -19.38 11.67
C TYR A 9 -19.90 -18.98 10.27
N PHE A 10 -20.90 -18.11 10.32
CA PHE A 10 -21.40 -17.26 9.25
C PHE A 10 -20.22 -16.46 8.68
N PHE A 11 -19.46 -17.05 7.75
CA PHE A 11 -18.54 -16.28 6.91
C PHE A 11 -19.41 -15.40 6.01
N LYS A 12 -19.71 -14.20 6.49
CA LYS A 12 -20.30 -13.14 5.69
C LYS A 12 -19.29 -12.82 4.60
N ARG A 13 -19.52 -13.43 3.44
CA ARG A 13 -18.85 -13.21 2.16
C ARG A 13 -18.69 -11.70 1.96
N ILE A 14 -17.50 -11.17 2.25
CA ILE A 14 -17.13 -9.82 1.90
C ILE A 14 -17.16 -9.80 0.37
N LYS A 15 -18.17 -9.16 -0.23
CA LYS A 15 -18.10 -8.79 -1.64
C LYS A 15 -17.05 -7.68 -1.74
N VAL A 16 -15.80 -8.07 -1.96
CA VAL A 16 -14.75 -7.15 -2.39
C VAL A 16 -15.10 -6.75 -3.82
N THR A 17 -15.81 -5.65 -4.00
CA THR A 17 -16.20 -5.16 -5.33
C THR A 17 -15.37 -3.95 -5.70
N LYS A 18 -14.19 -4.21 -6.29
CA LYS A 18 -13.56 -3.47 -7.40
C LYS A 18 -12.33 -4.29 -7.77
N HIS A 19 -12.36 -5.02 -8.89
CA HIS A 19 -11.14 -5.61 -9.43
C HIS A 19 -10.33 -4.46 -10.05
N ASN A 20 -9.48 -3.83 -9.25
CA ASN A 20 -8.41 -3.02 -9.83
C ASN A 20 -7.53 -3.99 -10.61
N THR A 21 -7.48 -3.83 -11.93
CA THR A 21 -6.56 -4.58 -12.78
C THR A 21 -5.14 -4.25 -12.31
N LEU A 22 -4.43 -5.25 -11.77
CA LEU A 22 -3.02 -5.11 -11.49
C LEU A 22 -2.26 -5.13 -12.82
N THR A 23 -1.56 -4.04 -13.11
CA THR A 23 -0.60 -3.98 -14.21
C THR A 23 0.80 -4.02 -13.62
N TYR A 24 1.70 -4.75 -14.27
CA TYR A 24 3.12 -4.77 -13.91
C TYR A 24 3.94 -4.58 -15.18
N HIS A 25 5.06 -3.90 -15.03
CA HIS A 25 6.02 -3.67 -16.09
C HIS A 25 7.41 -3.94 -15.52
N ASP A 26 8.18 -4.77 -16.20
CA ASP A 26 9.58 -4.97 -15.85
C ASP A 26 10.37 -3.71 -16.18
N VAL A 27 11.20 -3.26 -15.23
CA VAL A 27 12.10 -2.13 -15.39
C VAL A 27 13.54 -2.60 -15.17
N PRO A 28 14.54 -1.95 -15.81
CA PRO A 28 15.93 -2.23 -15.51
C PRO A 28 16.21 -2.05 -14.01
N TYR A 29 17.05 -2.92 -13.45
CA TYR A 29 17.51 -2.78 -12.08
C TYR A 29 18.54 -1.63 -11.98
N TYR A 30 18.33 -0.72 -11.04
CA TYR A 30 19.26 0.35 -10.70
C TYR A 30 19.71 0.13 -9.26
N GLU A 31 21.03 0.06 -9.03
CA GLU A 31 21.58 -0.10 -7.69
C GLU A 31 21.39 1.17 -6.84
N ASP A 32 21.47 2.34 -7.46
CA ASP A 32 21.06 3.61 -6.86
C ASP A 32 19.72 4.07 -7.44
N VAL A 33 18.64 3.75 -6.73
CA VAL A 33 17.28 4.17 -7.12
C VAL A 33 16.94 5.58 -6.63
N SER A 34 17.77 6.21 -5.79
CA SER A 34 17.48 7.53 -5.23
C SER A 34 17.39 8.60 -6.32
N GLY A 35 18.26 8.51 -7.34
CA GLY A 35 18.21 9.38 -8.52
C GLY A 35 16.95 9.18 -9.37
N VAL A 36 16.42 7.96 -9.42
CA VAL A 36 15.13 7.67 -10.07
C VAL A 36 14.01 8.32 -9.27
N PHE A 37 13.96 8.09 -7.95
CA PHE A 37 12.95 8.64 -7.06
C PHE A 37 12.92 10.19 -7.05
N ALA A 38 14.06 10.85 -7.22
CA ALA A 38 14.14 12.32 -7.28
C ALA A 38 13.24 12.95 -8.35
N HIS A 39 12.93 12.23 -9.43
CA HIS A 39 11.99 12.71 -10.46
C HIS A 39 10.52 12.65 -10.02
N PHE A 40 10.23 11.90 -8.96
CA PHE A 40 8.89 11.63 -8.41
C PHE A 40 8.67 12.26 -7.03
N SER A 41 9.71 12.87 -6.43
CA SER A 41 9.67 13.33 -5.04
C SER A 41 8.61 14.38 -4.77
N ASP A 42 8.28 15.18 -5.78
CA ASP A 42 7.31 16.27 -5.68
C ASP A 42 5.86 15.81 -5.90
N LEU A 43 5.66 14.51 -6.16
CA LEU A 43 4.33 13.97 -6.36
C LEU A 43 3.54 13.90 -5.04
N PRO A 44 2.20 14.04 -5.09
CA PRO A 44 1.37 13.92 -3.89
C PRO A 44 1.59 12.57 -3.20
N TRP A 45 1.93 12.64 -1.90
CA TRP A 45 2.19 11.48 -1.06
C TRP A 45 3.32 10.58 -1.58
N ALA A 46 4.29 11.14 -2.28
CA ALA A 46 5.50 10.42 -2.65
C ALA A 46 6.20 9.89 -1.39
N ILE A 47 6.49 8.60 -1.38
CA ILE A 47 7.23 7.93 -0.32
C ILE A 47 8.35 7.10 -0.93
N PHE A 48 9.49 7.13 -0.26
CA PHE A 48 10.65 6.31 -0.59
C PHE A 48 11.11 5.55 0.64
N LEU A 49 11.10 4.22 0.54
CA LEU A 49 11.63 3.29 1.52
C LEU A 49 12.96 2.78 0.99
N ASP A 50 14.03 3.44 1.41
CA ASP A 50 15.41 3.05 1.13
C ASP A 50 15.81 1.88 2.04
N SER A 51 16.32 0.81 1.42
CA SER A 51 16.83 -0.37 2.10
C SER A 51 18.22 -0.13 2.71
N GLY A 52 18.87 0.98 2.36
CA GLY A 52 20.15 1.44 2.88
C GLY A 52 21.33 0.71 2.25
N ARG A 53 21.18 0.11 1.06
CA ARG A 53 22.29 -0.49 0.32
C ARG A 53 23.24 0.61 -0.20
N PRO A 54 24.56 0.33 -0.28
CA PRO A 54 25.23 -0.93 0.07
C PRO A 54 25.57 -1.08 1.57
N VAL A 55 25.33 -0.05 2.40
CA VAL A 55 25.76 -0.01 3.82
C VAL A 55 25.01 -1.05 4.67
N SER A 56 23.73 -1.23 4.43
CA SER A 56 22.87 -2.22 5.10
C SER A 56 22.99 -3.59 4.44
N GLN A 57 23.33 -4.60 5.23
CA GLN A 57 23.40 -5.99 4.75
C GLN A 57 22.03 -6.69 4.71
N LEU A 58 21.02 -6.14 5.42
CA LEU A 58 19.67 -6.68 5.50
C LEU A 58 18.71 -6.03 4.49
N GLY A 59 19.06 -4.85 3.96
CA GLY A 59 18.30 -4.19 2.90
C GLY A 59 18.36 -4.99 1.60
N ARG A 60 17.22 -5.40 1.05
CA ARG A 60 17.18 -6.14 -0.23
C ARG A 60 16.47 -5.37 -1.34
N TYR A 61 15.46 -4.59 -0.98
CA TYR A 61 14.60 -3.92 -1.94
C TYR A 61 14.31 -2.53 -1.48
N ASP A 62 14.46 -1.61 -2.42
CA ASP A 62 13.96 -0.25 -2.30
C ASP A 62 12.54 -0.19 -2.86
N ILE A 63 11.65 0.52 -2.17
CA ILE A 63 10.24 0.65 -2.56
C ILE A 63 9.89 2.13 -2.60
N PHE A 64 9.31 2.59 -3.70
CA PHE A 64 8.72 3.92 -3.76
C PHE A 64 7.28 3.85 -4.27
N SER A 65 6.47 4.84 -3.88
CA SER A 65 5.06 4.95 -4.26
C SER A 65 4.64 6.42 -4.26
N ALA A 66 3.59 6.73 -5.02
CA ALA A 66 2.94 8.02 -5.09
C ALA A 66 1.48 7.84 -5.52
N TYR A 67 0.66 8.90 -5.45
CA TYR A 67 -0.74 8.88 -5.88
C TYR A 67 -1.59 7.77 -5.23
N PRO A 68 -1.67 7.73 -3.89
CA PRO A 68 -2.49 6.73 -3.21
C PRO A 68 -3.97 6.89 -3.60
N GLU A 69 -4.67 5.78 -3.83
CA GLU A 69 -6.12 5.81 -4.03
C GLU A 69 -6.89 6.29 -2.79
N LYS A 70 -6.30 6.10 -1.61
CA LYS A 70 -6.88 6.47 -0.32
C LYS A 70 -5.80 6.82 0.69
N THR A 71 -5.99 7.89 1.45
CA THR A 71 -5.09 8.31 2.54
C THR A 71 -5.82 8.19 3.87
N PHE A 72 -5.04 7.98 4.94
CA PHE A 72 -5.55 7.87 6.31
C PHE A 72 -4.68 8.76 7.20
N LEU A 73 -5.24 9.87 7.69
CA LEU A 73 -4.56 10.80 8.59
C LEU A 73 -5.19 10.73 9.98
N CYS A 74 -4.43 10.25 10.96
CA CYS A 74 -4.89 10.17 12.34
C CYS A 74 -4.47 11.42 13.12
N LYS A 75 -5.46 12.17 13.63
CA LYS A 75 -5.25 13.38 14.44
C LYS A 75 -6.35 13.50 15.50
N ASP A 76 -5.98 13.83 16.74
CA ASP A 76 -6.92 14.11 17.83
C ASP A 76 -7.98 13.02 18.06
N LYS A 77 -7.54 11.74 18.07
CA LYS A 77 -8.41 10.55 18.17
C LYS A 77 -9.42 10.39 17.03
N LYS A 78 -9.25 11.12 15.93
CA LYS A 78 -10.02 10.98 14.70
C LYS A 78 -9.12 10.48 13.57
N THR A 79 -9.73 9.81 12.59
CA THR A 79 -9.06 9.42 11.35
C THR A 79 -9.79 10.08 10.20
N LEU A 80 -9.10 11.01 9.52
CA LEU A 80 -9.54 11.56 8.25
C LEU A 80 -9.19 10.56 7.15
N ILE A 81 -10.17 10.19 6.34
CA ILE A 81 -9.99 9.26 5.23
C ILE A 81 -10.33 10.02 3.95
N GLU A 82 -9.34 10.26 3.10
CA GLU A 82 -9.56 10.88 1.79
C GLU A 82 -9.43 9.82 0.70
N THR A 83 -10.30 9.87 -0.31
CA THR A 83 -10.21 9.00 -1.48
C THR A 83 -9.86 9.87 -2.68
N ALA A 84 -8.93 9.43 -3.53
CA ALA A 84 -8.56 10.17 -4.73
C ALA A 84 -9.82 10.52 -5.55
N GLY A 85 -10.07 11.83 -5.73
CA GLY A 85 -11.23 12.35 -6.46
C GLY A 85 -12.53 12.58 -5.66
N HIS A 86 -12.60 12.26 -4.36
CA HIS A 86 -13.77 12.56 -3.51
C HIS A 86 -13.36 12.96 -2.08
N GLN A 87 -13.68 14.20 -1.67
CA GLN A 87 -13.70 14.59 -0.26
C GLN A 87 -15.02 14.11 0.36
N GLN A 88 -14.95 13.19 1.33
CA GLN A 88 -16.08 12.93 2.23
C GLN A 88 -15.88 13.77 3.48
N VAL A 89 -16.76 14.78 3.62
CA VAL A 89 -16.96 15.56 4.84
C VAL A 89 -17.81 14.81 5.85
#